data_AF-A0A554MU64-F1
#
_entry.id   AF-A0A554MU64-F1
#
_cell.length_a   1.000
_cell.length_b   1.000
_cell.length_c   1.000
_cell.angle_alpha   90.00
_cell.angle_beta   90.00
_cell.angle_gamma   90.00
#
_symmetry.space_group_name_H-M   'P 1'
#
loop_
_entity.id
_entity.type
_entity.pdbx_description
1 polymer ?
#
loop_
_entity_poly.entity_id
_entity_poly.type
_entity_poly.pdbx_seq_one_letter_code
_entity_poly.pdbx_strand_id
1 'polypeptide(L)' 'MSGGDRLLKATATTYYNAGLTGDQLTGLIGATSATRLRLLKADLEANPFDLAAPDDVDIYGEDVTTVDTGANDDC' A
#
# COMPACT_ATOMS: atom_id res chain seq x y z
N MET A 1 -19.44 -1.74 18.82
CA MET A 1 -18.23 -1.81 17.95
C MET A 1 -17.00 -1.52 18.79
N SER A 2 -15.79 -1.84 18.31
CA SER A 2 -14.51 -1.26 18.80
C SER A 2 -13.68 -2.08 19.82
N GLY A 3 -13.48 -3.37 19.55
CA GLY A 3 -12.31 -4.10 20.09
C GLY A 3 -11.10 -4.02 19.15
N GLY A 4 -11.34 -4.11 17.83
CA GLY A 4 -10.30 -4.12 16.80
C GLY A 4 -9.54 -2.78 16.64
N ASP A 5 -10.23 -1.64 16.76
CA ASP A 5 -9.60 -0.33 16.56
C ASP A 5 -8.52 -0.02 17.60
N ARG A 6 -8.71 -0.48 18.86
CA ARG A 6 -7.71 -0.28 19.92
C ARG A 6 -6.44 -1.08 19.65
N LEU A 7 -6.56 -2.30 19.16
CA LEU A 7 -5.41 -3.15 18.82
C LEU A 7 -4.64 -2.60 17.61
N LEU A 8 -5.35 -2.13 16.58
CA LEU A 8 -4.71 -1.48 15.42
C LEU A 8 -3.99 -0.19 15.84
N LYS A 9 -4.62 0.65 16.67
CA LYS A 9 -4.01 1.89 17.16
C LYS A 9 -2.77 1.63 18.02
N ALA A 10 -2.81 0.65 18.92
CA ALA A 10 -1.67 0.28 19.74
C ALA A 10 -0.51 -0.26 18.88
N THR A 11 -0.82 -1.17 17.94
CA THR A 11 0.17 -1.74 17.01
C THR A 11 0.86 -0.68 16.17
N ALA A 12 0.09 0.27 15.60
CA ALA A 12 0.65 1.39 14.85
C ALA A 12 1.55 2.27 15.74
N THR A 13 1.08 2.62 16.94
CA THR A 13 1.84 3.44 17.89
C THR A 13 3.18 2.79 18.24
N THR A 14 3.21 1.48 18.47
CA THR A 14 4.45 0.73 18.74
C THR A 14 5.35 0.61 17.51
N TYR A 15 4.80 0.40 16.32
CA TYR A 15 5.59 0.29 15.08
C TYR A 15 6.31 1.61 14.73
N TYR A 16 5.66 2.75 14.92
CA TYR A 16 6.26 4.05 14.66
C TYR A 16 7.23 4.48 15.77
N ASN A 17 6.95 4.19 17.05
CA ASN A 17 7.75 4.71 18.17
C ASN A 17 8.75 3.72 18.79
N ALA A 18 8.58 2.40 18.65
CA ALA A 18 9.20 1.43 19.56
C ALA A 18 9.64 0.09 18.93
N GLY A 19 9.77 0.00 17.60
CA GLY A 19 10.64 -1.01 17.00
C GLY A 19 10.05 -2.41 16.77
N LEU A 20 8.75 -2.52 16.46
CA LEU A 20 8.25 -3.76 15.86
C LEU A 20 8.96 -4.05 14.53
N THR A 21 9.49 -5.26 14.38
CA THR A 21 10.05 -5.73 13.11
C THR A 21 8.93 -5.96 12.09
N GLY A 22 9.27 -5.93 10.79
CA GLY A 22 8.29 -6.16 9.71
C GLY A 22 7.58 -7.51 9.80
N ASP A 23 8.28 -8.56 10.24
CA ASP A 23 7.72 -9.90 10.39
C ASP A 23 6.71 -9.98 11.54
N GLN A 24 7.02 -9.35 12.67
CA GLN A 24 6.10 -9.26 13.81
C GLN A 24 4.85 -8.46 13.45
N LEU A 25 5.00 -7.37 12.69
CA LEU A 25 3.88 -6.58 12.18
C LEU A 25 2.98 -7.44 11.28
N THR A 26 3.57 -8.22 10.38
CA THR A 26 2.83 -9.11 9.47
C THR A 26 2.01 -10.16 10.23
N GLY A 27 2.57 -10.76 11.29
CA GLY A 27 1.83 -11.72 12.13
C GLY A 27 0.64 -11.12 12.88
N LEU A 28 0.67 -9.82 13.20
CA LEU A 28 -0.37 -9.13 13.97
C LEU A 28 -1.53 -8.62 13.10
N ILE A 29 -1.22 -8.06 11.92
CA ILE A 29 -2.20 -7.33 11.10
C ILE A 29 -2.29 -7.83 9.65
N GLY A 30 -1.56 -8.89 9.32
CA GLY A 30 -1.49 -9.46 7.98
C GLY A 30 -0.55 -8.70 7.05
N ALA A 31 -0.11 -9.38 5.98
CA ALA A 31 0.90 -8.88 5.05
C ALA A 31 0.49 -7.58 4.36
N THR A 32 -0.75 -7.47 3.87
CA THR A 32 -1.23 -6.27 3.18
C THR A 32 -1.21 -5.04 4.10
N SER A 33 -1.73 -5.19 5.33
CA SER A 33 -1.79 -4.08 6.29
C SER A 33 -0.39 -3.68 6.77
N ALA A 34 0.50 -4.66 6.99
CA ALA A 34 1.89 -4.42 7.36
C ALA A 34 2.66 -3.69 6.27
N THR A 35 2.50 -4.09 5.00
CA THR A 35 3.12 -3.41 3.86
C THR A 35 2.67 -1.96 3.75
N ARG A 36 1.37 -1.67 3.93
CA ARG A 36 0.85 -0.28 3.91
C ARG A 36 1.48 0.59 5.00
N LEU A 37 1.60 0.07 6.23
CA LEU A 37 2.26 0.81 7.32
C LEU A 37 3.75 1.02 7.08
N ARG A 38 4.46 0.03 6.52
CA ARG A 38 5.89 0.15 6.16
C ARG A 38 6.11 1.26 5.12
N LEU A 39 5.29 1.28 4.08
CA LEU A 39 5.38 2.30 3.03
C LEU A 39 5.08 3.69 3.59
N LEU A 40 4.02 3.83 4.40
CA LEU A 40 3.70 5.09 5.05
C LEU A 40 4.83 5.57 5.99
N LYS A 41 5.47 4.66 6.73
CA LYS A 41 6.62 5.00 7.56
C LYS A 41 7.80 5.52 6.73
N ALA A 42 8.15 4.82 5.66
CA ALA A 42 9.25 5.23 4.79
C ALA A 42 8.96 6.60 4.15
N ASP A 43 7.71 6.86 3.76
CA ASP A 43 7.28 8.17 3.23
C ASP A 43 7.47 9.29 4.27
N LEU A 44 6.98 9.08 5.50
CA LEU A 44 7.12 10.05 6.61
C LEU A 44 8.58 10.33 6.99
N GLU A 45 9.45 9.33 6.86
CA GLU A 45 10.88 9.44 7.17
C GLU A 45 11.72 9.88 5.96
N ALA A 46 11.09 10.15 4.80
CA ALA A 46 11.76 10.44 3.53
C ALA A 46 12.78 9.37 3.11
N ASN A 47 12.54 8.13 3.50
CA ASN A 47 13.35 6.98 3.13
C ASN A 47 12.92 6.44 1.76
N PRO A 48 13.87 6.02 0.90
CA PRO A 48 13.54 5.41 -0.38
C PRO A 48 12.75 4.11 -0.16
N PHE A 49 11.74 3.89 -1.01
CA PHE A 49 10.97 2.66 -0.96
C PHE A 49 11.80 1.50 -1.51
N ASP A 50 12.11 0.55 -0.65
CA ASP A 50 12.58 -0.78 -1.05
C ASP A 50 11.38 -1.57 -1.58
N LEU A 51 11.14 -1.40 -2.89
CA LEU A 51 10.11 -2.07 -3.67
C LEU A 51 10.79 -2.75 -4.86
N ALA A 52 10.44 -4.01 -5.11
CA ALA A 52 10.84 -4.66 -6.35
C ALA A 52 10.27 -3.91 -7.54
N ALA A 53 11.03 -3.87 -8.64
CA ALA A 53 10.49 -3.40 -9.91
C ALA A 53 9.26 -4.24 -10.26
N PRO A 54 8.20 -3.62 -10.83
CA PRO A 54 7.07 -4.38 -11.32
C PRO A 54 7.53 -5.33 -12.42
N ASP A 55 6.94 -6.52 -12.45
CA ASP A 55 7.07 -7.40 -13.60
C ASP A 55 6.39 -6.75 -14.81
N ASP A 56 6.98 -6.87 -15.99
CA ASP A 56 6.40 -6.41 -17.26
C ASP A 56 5.29 -7.37 -17.71
N VAL A 57 4.26 -7.47 -16.87
CA VAL A 57 3.08 -8.30 -17.10
C VAL A 57 1.93 -7.41 -17.54
N ASP A 58 1.28 -7.78 -18.63
CA ASP A 58 0.05 -7.14 -19.05
C ASP A 58 -1.09 -7.51 -18.09
N ILE A 59 -1.33 -6.63 -17.11
CA ILE A 59 -2.41 -6.80 -16.11
C ILE A 59 -3.81 -6.52 -16.69
N TYR A 60 -3.90 -5.92 -17.87
CA TYR A 60 -5.16 -5.59 -18.53
C TYR A 60 -5.56 -6.64 -19.57
N GLY A 61 -4.60 -7.45 -20.02
CA GLY A 61 -4.84 -8.54 -20.97
C GLY A 61 -5.37 -8.03 -22.30
N GLU A 62 -6.14 -8.87 -23.00
CA GLU A 62 -6.67 -8.55 -24.33
C GLU A 62 -7.92 -7.65 -24.30
N ASP A 63 -8.52 -7.41 -23.13
CA ASP A 63 -9.76 -6.63 -22.96
C ASP A 63 -9.47 -5.16 -22.63
N VAL A 64 -8.52 -4.56 -23.37
CA VAL A 64 -8.21 -3.13 -23.25
C VAL A 64 -9.29 -2.35 -23.97
N THR A 65 -10.24 -1.80 -23.21
CA THR A 65 -11.19 -0.83 -23.76
C THR A 65 -10.46 0.49 -24.02
N THR A 66 -10.21 0.82 -25.28
CA THR A 66 -9.67 2.12 -25.65
C THR A 66 -10.76 3.17 -25.44
N VAL A 67 -10.46 4.21 -24.67
CA VAL A 67 -11.39 5.33 -24.49
C VAL A 67 -11.46 6.11 -25.81
N ASP A 68 -12.67 6.28 -26.35
CA ASP A 68 -12.92 7.12 -27.52
C ASP A 68 -12.64 8.59 -27.15
N THR A 69 -11.47 9.10 -27.54
CA THR A 69 -11.13 10.53 -27.42
C THR A 69 -11.78 11.26 -28.58
N GLY A 70 -13.11 11.40 -28.55
CA GLY A 70 -13.91 11.94 -29.66
C GLY A 70 -13.24 13.16 -30.31
N ALA A 71 -12.59 12.94 -31.46
CA ALA A 71 -11.98 13.97 -32.28
C ALA A 71 -13.02 14.66 -33.16
N ASN A 72 -14.24 14.78 -32.64
CA ASN A 72 -15.34 15.50 -33.26
C ASN A 72 -15.72 16.67 -32.34
N ASP A 73 -14.72 17.47 -31.96
CA ASP A 73 -14.94 18.87 -31.60
C ASP A 73 -15.11 19.63 -32.93
N ASP A 74 -16.27 19.43 -33.57
CA ASP A 74 -16.69 20.17 -34.75
C ASP A 74 -17.08 21.58 -34.25
N CYS A 75 -16.10 22.49 -34.30
CA CYS A 75 -16.23 23.91 -33.96
C CYS A 75 -17.10 24.67 -34.96
#